data_AF-A0A2P6PX95-F1
#
_entry.id   AF-A0A2P6PX95-F1
#
_cell.length_a   1.000
_cell.length_b   1.000
_cell.length_c   1.000
_cell.angle_alpha   90.00
_cell.angle_beta   90.00
_cell.angle_gamma   90.00
#
_symmetry.space_group_name_H-M   'P 1'
#
loop_
_entity.id
_entity.type
_entity.pdbx_description
1 polymer ?
#
loop_
_entity_poly.entity_id
_entity_poly.type
_entity_poly.pdbx_seq_one_letter_code
_entity_poly.pdbx_strand_id
1 'polypeptide(L)'
;MHKGVQRLEIDLDADRLDRQLGNYYFSKDLFGGPGNDCIVFPKFLKHLSLSYVNIKGYLVEQFLSNCQFIEHLCVSGSAYLEDLRVVGSSLQLKFLQISDCPWLEKVEIFAPNLVSFVYYGVSKCSEVVLLKHAPLLVKVSLGEETVSMDGAFRAVSSYFP
;
A
#
# COMPACT_ATOMS: atom_id res chain seq x y z
N MET A 1 -5.61 23.76 -15.58
CA MET A 1 -5.25 23.21 -14.25
C MET A 1 -6.50 22.57 -13.66
N HIS A 2 -6.51 21.24 -13.47
CA HIS A 2 -7.63 20.58 -12.79
C HIS A 2 -7.51 20.88 -11.29
N LYS A 3 -8.52 21.55 -10.72
CA LYS A 3 -8.61 21.83 -9.28
C LYS A 3 -8.93 20.52 -8.55
N GLY A 4 -8.10 20.10 -7.61
CA GLY A 4 -8.32 18.91 -6.79
C GLY A 4 -7.05 18.47 -6.05
N VAL A 5 -7.22 17.80 -4.91
CA VAL A 5 -6.10 17.25 -4.12
C VAL A 5 -5.38 16.18 -4.93
N GLN A 6 -4.06 16.32 -5.11
CA GLN A 6 -3.21 15.37 -5.83
C GLN A 6 -2.31 14.53 -4.91
N ARG A 7 -2.08 15.00 -3.69
CA ARG A 7 -1.28 14.31 -2.67
C ARG A 7 -2.06 14.29 -1.36
N LEU A 8 -2.26 13.10 -0.82
CA LEU A 8 -2.81 12.84 0.50
C LEU A 8 -1.76 12.06 1.28
N GLU A 9 -1.34 12.62 2.39
CA GLU A 9 -0.35 12.06 3.28
C GLU A 9 -0.87 12.17 4.71
N ILE A 10 -0.88 11.04 5.41
CA ILE A 10 -1.21 10.98 6.83
C ILE A 10 -0.06 10.24 7.49
N ASP A 11 0.67 10.93 8.37
CA ASP A 11 1.78 10.38 9.11
C ASP A 11 1.53 10.55 10.60
N LEU A 12 1.29 9.43 11.27
CA LEU A 12 1.08 9.35 12.72
C LEU A 12 2.30 8.75 13.43
N ASP A 13 3.44 8.55 12.74
CA ASP A 13 4.73 8.21 13.38
C ASP A 13 5.28 9.38 14.24
N ALA A 14 4.71 10.58 14.09
CA ALA A 14 5.23 11.78 14.76
C ALA A 14 5.18 11.70 16.31
N ASP A 15 4.33 10.86 16.89
CA ASP A 15 4.14 10.70 18.34
C ASP A 15 4.80 9.42 18.91
N ARG A 16 6.10 9.26 18.66
CA ARG A 16 6.99 8.11 18.99
C ARG A 16 7.07 7.63 20.47
N LEU A 17 6.12 7.98 21.33
CA LEU A 17 6.16 7.64 22.75
C LEU A 17 5.35 6.40 23.14
N ASP A 18 4.47 5.89 22.28
CA ASP A 18 3.77 4.63 22.56
C ASP A 18 3.74 3.72 21.34
N ARG A 19 4.41 2.56 21.43
CA ARG A 19 4.34 1.48 20.42
C ARG A 19 3.00 0.75 20.46
N GLN A 20 1.98 1.31 21.10
CA GLN A 20 0.62 0.86 20.90
C GLN A 20 0.18 1.34 19.53
N LEU A 21 0.22 0.41 18.57
CA LEU A 21 -0.36 0.49 17.23
C LEU A 21 -1.66 1.32 17.32
N GLY A 22 -1.54 2.61 17.03
CA GLY A 22 -2.48 3.61 17.49
C GLY A 22 -3.90 3.31 17.03
N ASN A 23 -4.88 3.66 17.87
CA ASN A 23 -6.32 3.47 17.64
C ASN A 23 -6.86 4.24 16.41
N TYR A 24 -6.01 4.73 15.53
CA TYR A 24 -6.34 5.58 14.40
C TYR A 24 -6.72 4.73 13.20
N TYR A 25 -8.00 4.42 13.13
CA TYR A 25 -8.61 3.83 11.96
C TYR A 25 -8.80 4.88 10.88
N PHE A 26 -8.37 4.56 9.67
CA PHE A 26 -8.72 5.33 8.49
C PHE A 26 -10.24 5.30 8.33
N SER A 27 -10.90 6.37 8.72
CA SER A 27 -12.36 6.42 8.68
C SER A 27 -12.83 6.54 7.23
N LYS A 28 -13.63 5.56 6.81
CA LYS A 28 -14.38 5.60 5.54
C LYS A 28 -15.33 6.81 5.47
N ASP A 29 -15.72 7.35 6.61
CA ASP A 29 -16.66 8.47 6.72
C ASP A 29 -16.02 9.81 6.34
N LEU A 30 -14.68 9.89 6.27
CA LEU A 30 -13.96 11.09 5.80
C LEU A 30 -14.30 11.48 4.35
N PHE A 31 -14.82 10.52 3.58
CA PHE A 31 -15.24 10.74 2.20
C PHE A 31 -16.76 10.60 2.04
N GLY A 32 -17.51 10.35 3.12
CA GLY A 32 -18.97 10.39 3.09
C GLY A 32 -19.46 11.83 3.11
N GLY A 33 -20.33 12.20 2.18
CA GLY A 33 -21.09 13.45 2.30
C GLY A 33 -22.13 13.33 3.43
N PRO A 34 -22.54 14.45 4.06
CA PRO A 34 -23.62 14.40 5.05
C PRO A 34 -24.91 13.86 4.38
N GLY A 35 -25.33 12.66 4.81
CA GLY A 35 -26.58 12.02 4.36
C GLY A 35 -26.47 11.04 3.18
N ASN A 36 -25.27 10.72 2.68
CA ASN A 36 -25.09 9.72 1.61
C ASN A 36 -24.06 8.65 2.00
N ASP A 37 -24.40 7.37 1.80
CA ASP A 37 -23.49 6.21 1.94
C ASP A 37 -22.35 6.16 0.90
N CYS A 38 -22.25 7.16 0.02
CA CYS A 38 -21.28 7.20 -1.06
C CYS A 38 -19.95 7.82 -0.60
N ILE A 39 -18.91 6.98 -0.57
CA ILE A 39 -17.51 7.38 -0.36
C ILE A 39 -17.03 8.17 -1.61
N VAL A 40 -16.69 9.44 -1.42
CA VAL A 40 -16.19 10.36 -2.45
C VAL A 40 -14.66 10.33 -2.50
N PHE A 41 -14.10 9.55 -3.41
CA PHE A 41 -12.65 9.50 -3.59
C PHE A 41 -12.09 10.74 -4.32
N PRO A 42 -10.88 11.21 -3.95
CA PRO A 42 -10.20 12.31 -4.64
C PRO A 42 -9.76 11.87 -6.05
N LYS A 43 -10.58 12.19 -7.06
CA LYS A 43 -10.39 11.71 -8.45
C LYS A 43 -9.05 12.04 -9.09
N PHE A 44 -8.36 13.07 -8.62
CA PHE A 44 -7.07 13.53 -9.14
C PHE A 44 -5.88 13.12 -8.27
N LEU A 45 -6.10 12.23 -7.30
CA LEU A 45 -5.04 11.77 -6.40
C LEU A 45 -3.97 11.01 -7.18
N LYS A 46 -2.72 11.43 -7.00
CA LYS A 46 -1.52 10.83 -7.57
C LYS A 46 -0.64 10.18 -6.53
N HIS A 47 -0.68 10.68 -5.31
CA HIS A 47 0.14 10.22 -4.21
C HIS A 47 -0.72 9.97 -2.99
N LEU A 48 -0.67 8.73 -2.50
CA LEU A 48 -1.28 8.30 -1.25
C LEU A 48 -0.18 7.73 -0.35
N SER A 49 -0.02 8.32 0.83
CA SER A 49 0.91 7.84 1.85
C SER A 49 0.18 7.76 3.19
N LEU A 50 0.18 6.58 3.79
CA LEU A 50 -0.48 6.30 5.06
C LEU A 50 0.55 5.64 5.98
N SER A 51 1.00 6.37 7.00
CA SER A 51 2.04 5.96 7.94
C SER A 51 1.44 5.91 9.34
N TYR A 52 1.48 4.72 9.97
CA TYR A 52 0.88 4.40 11.27
C TYR A 52 -0.61 4.70 11.35
N VAL A 53 -1.32 4.45 10.24
CA VAL A 53 -2.78 4.54 10.16
C VAL A 53 -3.36 3.15 9.88
N ASN A 54 -4.28 2.69 10.71
CA ASN A 54 -4.95 1.41 10.51
C ASN A 54 -5.92 1.49 9.34
N ILE A 55 -5.61 0.76 8.27
CA ILE A 55 -6.44 0.67 7.06
C ILE A 55 -6.56 -0.77 6.62
N LYS A 56 -7.78 -1.16 6.20
CA LYS A 56 -8.07 -2.46 5.61
C LYS A 56 -7.71 -2.48 4.12
N GLY A 57 -7.28 -3.65 3.63
CA GLY A 57 -6.92 -3.87 2.22
C GLY A 57 -7.94 -3.35 1.22
N TYR A 58 -9.21 -3.70 1.40
CA TYR A 58 -10.28 -3.31 0.49
C TYR A 58 -10.41 -1.78 0.33
N LEU A 59 -10.08 -0.99 1.36
CA LEU A 59 -10.12 0.49 1.26
C LEU A 59 -8.98 1.00 0.38
N VAL A 60 -7.78 0.43 0.50
CA VAL A 60 -6.65 0.73 -0.40
C VAL A 60 -7.00 0.35 -1.85
N GLU A 61 -7.65 -0.80 -2.04
CA GLU A 61 -8.15 -1.24 -3.36
C GLU A 61 -9.21 -0.29 -3.93
N GLN A 62 -10.06 0.30 -3.08
CA GLN A 62 -10.99 1.34 -3.50
C GLN A 62 -10.28 2.62 -3.93
N PHE A 63 -9.19 3.03 -3.29
CA PHE A 63 -8.37 4.14 -3.79
C PHE A 63 -7.79 3.80 -5.17
N LEU A 64 -7.20 2.61 -5.34
CA LEU A 64 -6.60 2.20 -6.60
C LEU A 64 -7.61 2.12 -7.76
N SER A 65 -8.85 1.71 -7.47
CA SER A 65 -9.91 1.60 -8.49
C SER A 65 -10.61 2.92 -8.79
N ASN A 66 -10.79 3.80 -7.80
CA ASN A 66 -11.51 5.08 -7.98
C ASN A 66 -10.59 6.27 -8.32
N CYS A 67 -9.30 6.20 -7.98
CA CYS A 67 -8.30 7.23 -8.27
C CYS A 67 -7.36 6.75 -9.38
N GLN A 68 -7.78 6.91 -10.63
CA GLN A 68 -7.07 6.38 -11.82
C GLN A 68 -5.66 6.97 -12.05
N PHE A 69 -5.31 8.06 -11.36
CA PHE A 69 -4.03 8.73 -11.50
C PHE A 69 -3.04 8.42 -10.38
N ILE A 70 -3.33 7.45 -9.48
CA ILE A 70 -2.37 7.09 -8.44
C ILE A 70 -1.10 6.54 -9.08
N GLU A 71 0.00 7.25 -8.84
CA GLU A 71 1.35 6.92 -9.28
C GLU A 71 2.22 6.43 -8.11
N HIS A 72 1.86 6.79 -6.88
CA HIS A 72 2.62 6.50 -5.68
C HIS A 72 1.71 6.05 -4.53
N LEU A 73 1.97 4.85 -4.01
CA LEU A 73 1.28 4.27 -2.87
C LEU A 73 2.29 3.86 -1.80
N CYS A 74 2.11 4.38 -0.59
CA CYS A 74 2.83 3.95 0.60
C CYS A 74 1.82 3.59 1.70
N VAL A 75 1.95 2.40 2.27
CA VAL A 75 1.23 1.98 3.48
C VAL A 75 2.25 1.43 4.46
N SER A 76 2.41 2.11 5.59
CA SER A 76 3.36 1.74 6.64
C SER A 76 2.65 1.63 7.99
N GLY A 77 3.02 0.67 8.82
CA GLY A 77 2.58 0.62 10.22
C GLY A 77 1.09 0.31 10.41
N SER A 78 0.43 -0.35 9.45
CA SER A 78 -0.99 -0.69 9.56
C SER A 78 -1.18 -2.10 10.14
N ALA A 79 -1.77 -2.20 11.32
CA ALA A 79 -2.13 -3.50 11.91
C ALA A 79 -3.38 -4.14 11.27
N TYR A 80 -4.14 -3.38 10.48
CA TYR A 80 -5.40 -3.87 9.90
C TYR A 80 -5.28 -4.20 8.41
N LEU A 81 -4.07 -4.10 7.87
CA LEU A 81 -3.78 -4.52 6.50
C LEU A 81 -3.45 -6.01 6.50
N GLU A 82 -4.49 -6.85 6.45
CA GLU A 82 -4.37 -8.32 6.44
C GLU A 82 -4.07 -8.86 5.03
N ASP A 83 -4.80 -8.36 4.03
CA ASP A 83 -4.62 -8.68 2.62
C ASP A 83 -4.55 -7.39 1.79
N LEU A 84 -3.84 -7.41 0.66
CA LEU A 84 -3.85 -6.31 -0.29
C LEU A 84 -3.73 -6.80 -1.74
N ARG A 85 -4.62 -6.33 -2.62
CA ARG A 85 -4.53 -6.58 -4.07
C ARG A 85 -4.24 -5.31 -4.83
N VAL A 86 -3.00 -5.16 -5.27
CA VAL A 86 -2.58 -4.10 -6.20
C VAL A 86 -2.71 -4.64 -7.62
N VAL A 87 -3.94 -4.83 -8.08
CA VAL A 87 -4.25 -5.50 -9.35
C VAL A 87 -5.08 -4.59 -10.25
N GLY A 88 -4.56 -4.27 -11.43
CA GLY A 88 -5.31 -3.58 -12.47
C GLY A 88 -4.46 -3.23 -13.69
N SER A 89 -4.97 -3.53 -14.89
CA SER A 89 -4.27 -3.25 -16.14
C SER A 89 -4.14 -1.76 -16.44
N SER A 90 -5.04 -0.93 -15.91
CA SER A 90 -5.05 0.53 -16.08
C SER A 90 -4.31 1.29 -14.98
N LEU A 91 -3.71 0.60 -14.00
CA LEU A 91 -3.00 1.26 -12.89
C LEU A 91 -1.82 2.07 -13.42
N GLN A 92 -1.76 3.35 -13.02
CA GLN A 92 -0.63 4.26 -13.30
C GLN A 92 0.46 4.17 -12.21
N LEU A 93 0.37 3.17 -11.33
CA LEU A 93 1.22 3.02 -10.17
C LEU A 93 2.67 2.76 -10.58
N LYS A 94 3.58 3.65 -10.16
CA LYS A 94 5.03 3.59 -10.43
C LYS A 94 5.84 3.22 -9.20
N PHE A 95 5.33 3.57 -8.02
CA PHE A 95 5.98 3.29 -6.73
C PHE A 95 4.98 2.62 -5.78
N LEU A 96 5.39 1.49 -5.21
CA LEU A 96 4.68 0.79 -4.16
C LEU A 96 5.60 0.54 -2.97
N GLN A 97 5.19 0.99 -1.79
CA GLN A 97 5.81 0.63 -0.52
C GLN A 97 4.78 0.02 0.42
N ILE A 98 5.16 -1.10 1.03
CA ILE A 98 4.44 -1.74 2.13
C ILE A 98 5.47 -2.05 3.22
N SER A 99 5.29 -1.48 4.40
CA SER A 99 6.24 -1.66 5.52
C SER A 99 5.52 -1.78 6.86
N ASP A 100 6.13 -2.50 7.81
CA ASP A 100 5.68 -2.53 9.21
C ASP A 100 4.20 -2.90 9.41
N CYS A 101 3.65 -3.78 8.57
CA CYS A 101 2.28 -4.29 8.66
C CYS A 101 2.30 -5.70 9.31
N PRO A 102 2.14 -5.82 10.65
CA PRO A 102 2.37 -7.07 11.39
C PRO A 102 1.42 -8.22 11.06
N TRP A 103 0.21 -7.89 10.63
CA TRP A 103 -0.84 -8.86 10.33
C TRP A 103 -1.05 -9.10 8.84
N LEU A 104 -0.13 -8.60 8.01
CA LEU A 104 -0.19 -8.79 6.57
C LEU A 104 0.15 -10.25 6.23
N GLU A 105 -0.84 -10.95 5.71
CA GLU A 105 -0.74 -12.34 5.27
C GLU A 105 -0.43 -12.44 3.78
N LYS A 106 -0.96 -11.50 2.97
CA LYS A 106 -0.80 -11.57 1.52
C LYS A 106 -0.85 -10.21 0.80
N VAL A 107 0.02 -10.06 -0.19
CA VAL A 107 0.02 -8.98 -1.17
C VAL A 107 0.08 -9.55 -2.57
N GLU A 108 -0.93 -9.28 -3.39
CA GLU A 108 -0.93 -9.63 -4.82
C GLU A 108 -0.65 -8.39 -5.66
N ILE A 109 0.34 -8.45 -6.55
CA ILE A 109 0.75 -7.31 -7.39
C ILE A 109 0.64 -7.68 -8.88
N PHE A 110 -0.23 -6.96 -9.58
CA PHE A 110 -0.31 -6.88 -11.04
C PHE A 110 -0.38 -5.39 -11.40
N ALA A 111 0.78 -4.80 -11.63
CA ALA A 111 0.96 -3.37 -11.84
C ALA A 111 1.91 -3.14 -13.02
N PRO A 112 1.38 -3.01 -14.26
CA PRO A 112 2.18 -2.95 -15.48
C PRO A 112 3.20 -1.81 -15.51
N ASN A 113 2.91 -0.71 -14.81
CA ASN A 113 3.72 0.51 -14.78
C ASN A 113 4.64 0.62 -13.55
N LEU A 114 4.71 -0.42 -12.71
CA LEU A 114 5.47 -0.39 -11.46
C LEU A 114 6.98 -0.37 -11.75
N VAL A 115 7.67 0.64 -11.23
CA VAL A 115 9.12 0.87 -11.42
C VAL A 115 9.91 0.55 -10.16
N SER A 116 9.32 0.84 -9.00
CA SER A 116 9.97 0.68 -7.70
C SER A 116 9.05 -0.02 -6.71
N PHE A 117 9.56 -1.07 -6.08
CA PHE A 117 8.89 -1.84 -5.06
C PHE A 117 9.71 -1.88 -3.79
N VAL A 118 9.08 -1.55 -2.67
CA VAL A 118 9.66 -1.62 -1.32
C VAL A 118 8.76 -2.50 -0.45
N TYR A 119 9.35 -3.52 0.14
CA TYR A 119 8.68 -4.39 1.09
C TYR A 119 9.54 -4.59 2.33
N TYR A 120 9.09 -4.04 3.45
CA TYR A 120 9.70 -4.25 4.76
C TYR A 120 8.73 -5.01 5.67
N GLY A 121 8.84 -6.34 5.66
CA GLY A 121 7.95 -7.24 6.35
C GLY A 121 8.32 -7.43 7.83
N VAL A 122 7.30 -7.51 8.67
CA VAL A 122 7.39 -7.95 10.08
C VAL A 122 6.58 -9.23 10.32
N SER A 123 5.96 -9.76 9.26
CA SER A 123 5.09 -10.93 9.30
C SER A 123 5.90 -12.22 9.46
N LYS A 124 5.36 -13.20 10.19
CA LYS A 124 5.98 -14.52 10.35
C LYS A 124 5.78 -15.45 9.14
N CYS A 125 4.98 -15.02 8.16
CA CYS A 125 4.64 -15.82 7.00
C CYS A 125 5.72 -15.70 5.92
N SER A 126 6.20 -16.83 5.41
CA SER A 126 7.28 -16.89 4.44
C SER A 126 6.84 -16.71 2.98
N GLU A 127 5.58 -16.37 2.69
CA GLU A 127 5.06 -16.22 1.31
C GLU A 127 4.06 -15.07 1.18
N VAL A 128 4.35 -13.93 1.82
CA VAL A 128 3.42 -12.78 1.86
C VAL A 128 3.29 -12.10 0.50
N VAL A 129 4.38 -11.97 -0.27
CA VAL A 129 4.37 -11.20 -1.52
C VAL A 129 4.22 -12.11 -2.74
N LEU A 130 3.21 -11.83 -3.56
CA LEU A 130 2.98 -12.47 -4.85
C LEU A 130 3.00 -11.43 -5.97
N LEU A 131 4.17 -11.25 -6.58
CA LEU A 131 4.36 -10.30 -7.68
C LEU A 131 4.15 -11.00 -9.02
N LYS A 132 2.95 -10.88 -9.59
CA LYS A 132 2.53 -11.58 -10.81
C LYS A 132 2.96 -10.88 -12.09
N HIS A 133 2.94 -9.55 -12.11
CA HIS A 133 3.24 -8.78 -13.32
C HIS A 133 3.69 -7.35 -12.99
N ALA A 134 4.96 -7.05 -13.26
CA ALA A 134 5.54 -5.71 -13.18
C ALA A 134 6.75 -5.58 -14.13
N PRO A 135 6.55 -5.60 -15.46
CA PRO A 135 7.64 -5.70 -16.43
C PRO A 135 8.62 -4.51 -16.43
N LEU A 136 8.23 -3.37 -15.85
CA LEU A 136 9.07 -2.17 -15.74
C LEU A 136 9.81 -2.05 -14.40
N LEU A 137 9.74 -3.08 -13.55
CA LEU A 137 10.36 -3.07 -12.22
C LEU A 137 11.88 -3.07 -12.34
N VAL A 138 12.51 -2.03 -11.78
CA VAL A 138 13.98 -1.86 -11.81
C VAL A 138 14.58 -1.56 -10.44
N LYS A 139 13.75 -1.18 -9.45
CA LYS A 139 14.17 -0.97 -8.07
C LYS A 139 13.38 -1.88 -7.15
N VAL A 140 14.09 -2.67 -6.38
CA VAL A 140 13.53 -3.54 -5.34
C VAL A 140 14.30 -3.28 -4.06
N SER A 141 13.59 -3.00 -2.97
CA SER A 141 14.15 -2.97 -1.62
C SER A 141 13.36 -3.92 -0.74
N LEU A 142 14.04 -4.92 -0.17
CA LEU A 142 13.44 -5.93 0.69
C LEU A 142 14.10 -5.87 2.06
N GLY A 143 13.30 -6.14 3.08
CA GLY A 143 13.76 -6.30 4.45
C GLY A 143 12.71 -7.10 5.22
N GLU A 144 13.14 -7.99 6.08
CA GLU A 144 12.24 -8.69 6.98
C GLU A 144 12.85 -8.75 8.38
N GLU A 145 12.03 -8.59 9.42
CA GLU A 145 12.43 -8.86 10.80
C GLU A 145 12.51 -10.36 11.12
N THR A 146 12.22 -11.23 10.13
CA THR A 146 12.27 -12.68 10.26
C THR A 146 13.70 -13.22 10.08
N VAL A 147 13.88 -14.50 10.40
CA VAL A 147 15.15 -15.22 10.17
C VAL A 147 15.41 -15.57 8.70
N SER A 148 14.42 -15.43 7.80
CA SER A 148 14.56 -15.79 6.38
C SER A 148 13.82 -14.83 5.47
N MET A 149 14.55 -14.26 4.51
CA MET A 149 13.99 -13.42 3.44
C MET A 149 13.56 -14.23 2.21
N ASP A 150 13.56 -15.57 2.28
CA ASP A 150 13.34 -16.44 1.12
C ASP A 150 12.00 -16.15 0.43
N GLY A 151 10.98 -15.80 1.22
CA GLY A 151 9.65 -15.44 0.75
C GLY A 151 9.61 -14.19 -0.12
N ALA A 152 9.97 -13.06 0.47
CA ALA A 152 10.06 -11.80 -0.24
C ALA A 152 11.02 -11.89 -1.43
N PHE A 153 12.17 -12.55 -1.28
CA PHE A 153 13.13 -12.68 -2.38
C PHE A 153 12.59 -13.56 -3.51
N ARG A 154 11.93 -14.68 -3.22
CA ARG A 154 11.28 -15.54 -4.23
C ARG A 154 10.22 -14.77 -5.02
N ALA A 155 9.52 -13.83 -4.40
CA ALA A 155 8.52 -13.01 -5.09
C ALA A 155 9.13 -12.15 -6.22
N VAL A 156 10.40 -11.76 -6.09
CA VAL A 156 11.10 -10.90 -7.03
C VAL A 156 12.22 -11.61 -7.81
N SER A 157 12.48 -12.89 -7.52
CA SER A 157 13.64 -13.62 -8.07
C SER A 157 13.65 -13.69 -9.59
N SER A 158 12.48 -13.67 -10.24
CA SER A 158 12.34 -13.67 -11.70
C SER A 158 12.77 -12.37 -12.39
N TYR A 159 13.03 -11.31 -11.63
CA TYR A 159 13.50 -10.01 -12.13
C TYR A 159 15.03 -9.86 -12.07
N PHE A 160 15.74 -10.86 -11.55
CA PHE A 160 17.21 -10.89 -11.54
C PHE A 160 17.73 -11.75 -12.71
N PRO A 161 18.85 -11.36 -13.34
CA PRO A 161 19.50 -12.12 -14.41
C PRO A 161 20.16 -13.42 -13.93
#